data_AF-Q5T851-F1
#
_entry.id   AF-Q5T851-F1
#
_cell.length_a   1.000
_cell.length_b   1.000
_cell.length_c   1.000
_cell.angle_alpha   90.00
_cell.angle_beta   90.00
_cell.angle_gamma   90.00
#
_symmetry.space_group_name_H-M   'P 1'
#
loop_
_entity.id
_entity.type
_entity.pdbx_description
1 polymer ?
#
loop_
_entity_poly.entity_id
_entity_poly.type
_entity_poly.pdbx_seq_one_letter_code
_entity_poly.pdbx_strand_id
1 'polypeptide(L)'
;DLRRDEQPSGSVETGFEDKIPKRRFSEMQNERREQAQRTVLIHCPEKISENKFLKYLSQFGPINNHFFYESFGLYAVVEFCQKESIGSLQNGTHTPSTAMETAIPFRSRFFNLKLKNQTSERSRVRSSNQLPRSNKQLFELLCYAESVSF
;
A
#
# COMPACT_ATOMS: atom_id res chain seq x y z
N ASP A 1 14.01 56.30 -50.48
CA ASP A 1 15.26 55.54 -50.30
C ASP A 1 15.65 55.56 -48.83
N LEU A 2 15.86 54.47 -48.10
CA LEU A 2 16.10 53.07 -48.46
C LEU A 2 15.61 52.18 -47.32
N ARG A 3 14.91 51.10 -47.69
CA ARG A 3 14.70 49.89 -46.89
C ARG A 3 16.03 49.33 -46.37
N ARG A 4 16.01 48.80 -45.15
CA ARG A 4 16.78 47.61 -44.79
C ARG A 4 15.95 46.75 -43.84
N ASP A 5 15.34 45.71 -44.41
CA ASP A 5 14.88 44.50 -43.72
C ASP A 5 16.11 43.70 -43.26
N GLU A 6 16.13 43.19 -42.02
CA GLU A 6 16.76 41.90 -41.67
C GLU A 6 15.99 41.20 -40.52
N GLN A 7 15.96 39.87 -40.63
CA GLN A 7 15.02 38.86 -40.15
C GLN A 7 15.01 38.50 -38.64
N PRO A 8 14.03 37.69 -38.18
CA PRO A 8 13.86 37.31 -36.78
C PRO A 8 14.79 36.16 -36.39
N SER A 9 15.42 36.27 -35.22
CA SER A 9 16.24 35.19 -34.67
C SER A 9 15.36 34.13 -34.01
N GLY A 10 15.11 33.07 -34.79
CA GLY A 10 15.08 31.66 -34.39
C GLY A 10 14.59 31.29 -33.00
N SER A 11 13.41 30.68 -32.98
CA SER A 11 13.00 29.69 -31.98
C SER A 11 14.06 28.59 -31.84
N VAL A 12 14.60 28.44 -30.65
CA VAL A 12 15.32 27.22 -30.25
C VAL A 12 14.47 26.56 -29.17
N GLU A 13 13.51 25.74 -29.62
CA GLU A 13 12.91 24.71 -28.78
C GLU A 13 14.00 23.68 -28.47
N THR A 14 14.55 23.71 -27.26
CA THR A 14 15.30 22.57 -26.73
C THR A 14 14.89 22.32 -25.29
N GLY A 15 14.43 21.10 -25.04
CA GLY A 15 14.07 20.61 -23.71
C GLY A 15 12.56 20.55 -23.52
N PHE A 16 11.96 19.43 -23.95
CA PHE A 16 10.88 18.83 -23.17
C PHE A 16 11.46 18.52 -21.78
N GLU A 17 11.52 19.53 -20.91
CA GLU A 17 11.54 19.27 -19.48
C GLU A 17 10.22 18.56 -19.22
N ASP A 18 10.30 17.26 -18.96
CA ASP A 18 9.21 16.50 -18.37
C ASP A 18 8.99 17.10 -16.97
N LYS A 19 8.31 18.26 -16.93
CA LYS A 19 7.93 18.97 -15.72
C LYS A 19 6.82 18.18 -15.08
N ILE A 20 7.16 17.00 -14.55
CA ILE A 20 6.37 16.41 -13.48
C ILE A 20 6.25 17.53 -12.44
N PRO A 21 5.05 18.08 -12.22
CA PRO A 21 4.90 19.17 -11.27
C PRO A 21 5.45 18.67 -9.94
N LYS A 22 6.48 19.33 -9.41
CA LYS A 22 7.04 18.99 -8.10
C LYS A 22 5.94 19.21 -7.08
N ARG A 23 5.21 18.14 -6.75
CA ARG A 23 4.19 18.15 -5.70
C ARG A 23 4.83 18.66 -4.42
N ARG A 24 4.14 19.58 -3.75
CA ARG A 24 4.62 20.09 -2.47
C ARG A 24 4.60 18.96 -1.44
N PHE A 25 5.49 19.05 -0.46
CA PHE A 25 5.53 18.10 0.65
C PHE A 25 4.17 18.00 1.37
N SER A 26 3.50 19.13 1.59
CA SER A 26 2.16 19.18 2.21
C SER A 26 1.10 18.44 1.39
N GLU A 27 1.14 18.57 0.05
CA GLU A 27 0.23 17.86 -0.86
C GLU A 27 0.46 16.35 -0.75
N MET A 28 1.72 15.91 -0.80
CA MET A 28 2.08 14.50 -0.60
C MET A 28 1.57 13.98 0.75
N GLN A 29 1.80 14.72 1.85
CA GLN A 29 1.33 14.30 3.17
C GLN A 29 -0.19 14.18 3.26
N ASN A 30 -0.93 15.13 2.67
CA ASN A 30 -2.39 15.11 2.64
C ASN A 30 -2.90 13.92 1.83
N GLU A 31 -2.35 13.68 0.64
CA GLU A 31 -2.70 12.52 -0.19
C GLU A 31 -2.45 11.19 0.55
N ARG A 32 -1.28 11.04 1.17
CA ARG A 32 -0.95 9.83 1.95
C ARG A 32 -1.86 9.66 3.16
N ARG A 33 -2.26 10.76 3.80
CA ARG A 33 -3.22 10.73 4.92
C ARG A 33 -4.61 10.29 4.45
N GLU A 34 -5.09 10.80 3.32
CA GLU A 34 -6.38 10.38 2.77
C GLU A 34 -6.39 8.91 2.34
N GLN A 35 -5.31 8.43 1.71
CA GLN A 35 -5.10 7.00 1.44
C GLN A 35 -5.18 6.18 2.73
N ALA A 36 -4.44 6.61 3.76
CA ALA A 36 -4.44 5.94 5.04
C ALA A 36 -5.81 5.96 5.73
N GLN A 37 -6.67 6.96 5.49
CA GLN A 37 -8.03 7.04 6.06
C GLN A 37 -8.98 5.98 5.50
N ARG A 38 -8.79 5.54 4.26
CA ARG A 38 -9.57 4.46 3.60
C ARG A 38 -8.84 3.11 3.56
N THR A 39 -7.80 2.98 4.38
CA THR A 39 -7.00 1.76 4.52
C THR A 39 -7.33 1.03 5.84
N VAL A 40 -7.30 -0.30 5.80
CA VAL A 40 -7.50 -1.19 6.96
C VAL A 40 -6.31 -2.14 7.13
N LEU A 41 -6.09 -2.60 8.36
CA LEU A 41 -5.11 -3.62 8.69
C LEU A 41 -5.84 -4.91 9.09
N ILE A 42 -5.48 -6.03 8.46
CA ILE A 42 -6.15 -7.31 8.67
C ILE A 42 -5.12 -8.37 9.05
N HIS A 43 -5.25 -8.91 10.25
CA HIS A 43 -4.53 -10.12 10.66
C HIS A 43 -5.17 -11.33 9.97
N CYS A 44 -4.37 -12.05 9.18
CA CYS A 44 -4.80 -13.12 8.30
C CYS A 44 -4.41 -14.50 8.85
N PRO A 45 -5.18 -15.56 8.54
CA PRO A 45 -4.72 -16.92 8.72
C PRO A 45 -3.46 -17.20 7.90
N GLU A 46 -2.55 -18.05 8.40
CA GLU A 46 -1.30 -18.41 7.71
C GLU A 46 -1.52 -18.99 6.31
N LYS A 47 -2.64 -19.68 6.10
CA LYS A 47 -3.02 -20.31 4.84
C LYS A 47 -4.21 -19.57 4.24
N ILE A 48 -3.92 -18.61 3.37
CA ILE A 48 -4.94 -17.83 2.68
C ILE A 48 -4.60 -17.69 1.19
N SER A 49 -5.64 -17.76 0.35
CA SER A 49 -5.53 -17.46 -1.06
C SER A 49 -5.83 -15.98 -1.27
N GLU A 50 -4.89 -15.25 -1.87
CA GLU A 50 -5.05 -13.83 -2.19
C GLU A 50 -6.33 -13.57 -2.99
N ASN A 51 -6.63 -14.39 -4.01
CA ASN A 51 -7.84 -14.26 -4.81
C ASN A 51 -9.11 -14.43 -3.96
N LYS A 52 -9.16 -15.43 -3.08
CA LYS A 52 -10.32 -15.64 -2.19
C LYS A 52 -10.46 -14.49 -1.18
N PHE A 53 -9.35 -14.00 -0.66
CA PHE A 53 -9.28 -12.87 0.25
C PHE A 53 -9.82 -11.58 -0.38
N LEU A 54 -9.30 -11.20 -1.55
CA LEU A 54 -9.72 -10.00 -2.26
C LEU A 54 -11.17 -10.12 -2.73
N LYS A 55 -11.59 -11.29 -3.21
CA LYS A 55 -12.99 -11.55 -3.57
C LYS A 55 -13.93 -11.33 -2.39
N TYR A 56 -13.56 -11.84 -1.21
CA TYR A 56 -14.34 -11.62 0.01
C TYR A 56 -14.41 -10.13 0.38
N LEU A 57 -13.29 -9.41 0.36
CA LEU A 57 -13.28 -8.00 0.73
C LEU A 57 -14.00 -7.09 -0.29
N SER A 58 -14.00 -7.47 -1.56
CA SER A 58 -14.64 -6.71 -2.64
C SER A 58 -16.16 -6.55 -2.45
N GLN A 59 -16.79 -7.40 -1.63
CA GLN A 59 -18.21 -7.25 -1.29
C GLN A 59 -18.50 -5.99 -0.44
N PHE A 60 -17.49 -5.45 0.25
CA PHE A 60 -17.60 -4.23 1.06
C PHE A 60 -17.26 -2.97 0.24
N GLY A 61 -16.64 -3.14 -0.93
CA GLY A 61 -16.34 -2.09 -1.89
C GLY A 61 -15.09 -2.38 -2.72
N PRO A 62 -14.84 -1.58 -3.77
CA PRO A 62 -13.69 -1.77 -4.65
C PRO A 62 -12.36 -1.51 -3.91
N ILE A 63 -11.37 -2.35 -4.18
CA ILE A 63 -10.03 -2.29 -3.59
C ILE A 63 -9.12 -1.52 -4.55
N ASN A 64 -8.43 -0.50 -4.04
CA ASN A 64 -7.46 0.29 -4.79
C ASN A 64 -6.07 -0.36 -4.79
N ASN A 65 -5.62 -0.80 -3.62
CA ASN A 65 -4.31 -1.38 -3.45
C ASN A 65 -4.28 -2.31 -2.24
N HIS A 66 -3.37 -3.29 -2.24
CA HIS A 66 -3.13 -4.15 -1.10
C HIS A 66 -1.72 -4.72 -1.12
N PHE A 67 -1.23 -5.10 0.05
CA PHE A 67 -0.05 -5.95 0.16
C PHE A 67 -0.11 -6.77 1.44
N PHE A 68 0.57 -7.91 1.43
CA PHE A 68 0.79 -8.74 2.60
C PHE A 68 2.16 -8.46 3.20
N TYR A 69 2.31 -8.62 4.51
CA TYR A 69 3.62 -8.64 5.16
C TYR A 69 3.62 -9.62 6.34
N GLU A 70 4.81 -10.14 6.66
CA GLU A 70 5.00 -11.02 7.80
C GLU A 70 5.63 -10.25 8.97
N SER A 71 5.10 -10.46 10.17
CA SER A 71 5.63 -10.01 11.46
C SER A 71 5.41 -11.16 12.46
N PHE A 72 4.80 -10.92 13.63
CA PHE A 72 4.30 -11.97 14.54
C PHE A 72 3.03 -12.67 14.00
N GLY A 73 2.95 -12.86 12.69
CA GLY A 73 1.76 -13.32 11.97
C GLY A 73 1.74 -12.78 10.55
N LEU A 74 0.81 -13.28 9.74
CA LEU A 74 0.55 -12.77 8.39
C LEU A 74 -0.46 -11.62 8.47
N TYR A 75 -0.10 -10.46 7.93
CA TYR A 75 -0.96 -9.29 7.90
C TYR A 75 -1.19 -8.83 6.47
N ALA A 76 -2.34 -8.23 6.22
CA ALA A 76 -2.67 -7.55 4.99
C ALA A 76 -3.02 -6.09 5.26
N VAL A 77 -2.45 -5.19 4.46
CA VAL A 77 -2.87 -3.79 4.39
C VAL A 77 -3.72 -3.64 3.14
N VAL A 78 -4.95 -3.15 3.30
CA VAL A 78 -5.91 -3.05 2.18
C VAL A 78 -6.45 -1.63 2.12
N GLU A 79 -6.18 -0.94 1.01
CA GLU A 79 -6.74 0.36 0.67
C GLU A 79 -8.00 0.16 -0.19
N PHE A 80 -9.15 0.61 0.29
CA PHE A 80 -10.36 0.70 -0.53
C PHE A 80 -10.35 1.96 -1.37
N CYS A 81 -11.07 1.99 -2.51
CA CYS A 81 -11.23 3.22 -3.28
C CYS A 81 -12.10 4.26 -2.56
N GLN A 82 -13.01 3.79 -1.69
CA GLN A 82 -14.02 4.59 -1.01
C GLN A 82 -13.90 4.43 0.51
N LYS A 83 -14.11 5.52 1.25
CA LYS A 83 -14.01 5.50 2.72
C LYS A 83 -15.18 4.74 3.35
N GLU A 84 -16.32 4.77 2.70
CA GLU A 84 -17.58 4.13 3.09
C GLU A 84 -17.44 2.61 3.18
N SER A 85 -16.52 2.02 2.39
CA SER A 85 -16.20 0.59 2.42
C SER A 85 -15.68 0.14 3.80
N ILE A 86 -15.02 1.03 4.55
CA ILE A 86 -14.63 0.73 5.93
C ILE A 86 -15.86 0.58 6.81
N GLY A 87 -16.83 1.47 6.69
CA GLY A 87 -18.08 1.38 7.45
C GLY A 87 -18.85 0.11 7.12
N SER A 88 -18.94 -0.24 5.83
CA SER A 88 -19.53 -1.50 5.35
C SER A 88 -18.84 -2.72 5.98
N LEU A 89 -17.50 -2.76 5.96
CA LEU A 89 -16.71 -3.82 6.57
C LEU A 89 -16.92 -3.89 8.09
N GLN A 90 -16.88 -2.76 8.80
CA GLN A 90 -17.10 -2.71 10.25
C GLN A 90 -18.49 -3.23 10.64
N ASN A 91 -19.52 -2.91 9.86
CA ASN A 91 -20.89 -3.39 10.09
C ASN A 91 -21.02 -4.90 9.89
N GLY A 92 -20.23 -5.49 8.98
CA GLY A 92 -20.15 -6.93 8.76
C GLY A 92 -19.27 -7.69 9.76
N THR A 93 -18.68 -7.02 10.75
CA THR A 93 -17.75 -7.62 11.72
C THR A 93 -18.35 -7.71 13.12
N HIS A 94 -17.92 -8.72 13.87
CA HIS A 94 -18.37 -8.96 15.23
C HIS A 94 -17.26 -8.66 16.24
N THR A 95 -17.62 -8.03 17.36
CA THR A 95 -16.72 -7.94 18.51
C THR A 95 -16.51 -9.34 19.07
N PRO A 96 -15.26 -9.77 19.29
CA PRO A 96 -14.99 -11.04 19.97
C PRO A 96 -15.67 -11.05 21.34
N SER A 97 -16.47 -12.08 21.61
CA SER A 97 -17.01 -12.35 22.94
C SER A 97 -16.20 -13.50 23.52
N THR A 98 -15.30 -13.19 24.46
CA THR A 98 -14.57 -14.20 25.24
C THR A 98 -15.21 -14.28 26.61
N ALA A 99 -15.56 -15.49 27.06
CA ALA A 99 -16.30 -15.71 28.31
C ALA A 99 -15.59 -15.23 29.59
N MET A 100 -14.29 -14.96 29.53
CA MET A 100 -13.46 -14.60 30.69
C MET A 100 -12.98 -13.13 30.71
N GLU A 101 -13.24 -12.34 29.66
CA GLU A 101 -12.69 -10.98 29.58
C GLU A 101 -13.64 -10.02 28.87
N THR A 102 -13.91 -8.88 29.50
CA THR A 102 -14.73 -7.81 28.90
C THR A 102 -13.88 -7.03 27.90
N ALA A 103 -13.99 -7.39 26.62
CA ALA A 103 -13.35 -6.62 25.56
C ALA A 103 -13.88 -5.17 25.54
N ILE A 104 -12.99 -4.19 25.49
CA ILE A 104 -13.38 -2.79 25.27
C ILE A 104 -14.02 -2.69 23.88
N PRO A 105 -15.28 -2.22 23.75
CA PRO A 105 -16.02 -2.22 22.49
C PRO A 105 -15.59 -1.07 21.56
N PHE A 106 -14.28 -0.84 21.42
CA PHE A 106 -13.72 0.13 20.49
C PHE A 106 -13.58 -0.50 19.09
N ARG A 107 -14.39 -0.02 18.13
CA ARG A 107 -14.32 -0.47 16.75
C ARG A 107 -13.23 0.28 15.99
N SER A 108 -12.07 -0.35 15.90
CA SER A 108 -10.93 0.17 15.13
C SER A 108 -11.02 -0.21 13.65
N ARG A 109 -9.94 0.08 12.89
CA ARG A 109 -9.72 -0.39 11.51
C ARG A 109 -8.76 -1.59 11.45
N PHE A 110 -8.56 -2.24 12.59
CA PHE A 110 -7.82 -3.47 12.73
C PHE A 110 -8.79 -4.65 12.84
N PHE A 111 -8.65 -5.62 11.95
CA PHE A 111 -9.53 -6.77 11.84
C PHE A 111 -8.76 -8.07 12.00
N ASN A 112 -9.46 -9.09 12.50
CA ASN A 112 -8.95 -10.46 12.55
C ASN A 112 -9.82 -11.35 11.66
N LEU A 113 -9.22 -11.90 10.61
CA LEU A 113 -9.91 -12.81 9.71
C LEU A 113 -9.73 -14.26 10.20
N LYS A 114 -10.84 -14.98 10.35
CA LYS A 114 -10.84 -16.41 10.70
C LYS A 114 -11.48 -17.22 9.59
N LEU A 115 -10.84 -18.33 9.21
CA LEU A 115 -11.37 -19.27 8.23
C LEU A 115 -12.29 -20.28 8.94
N LYS A 116 -13.54 -20.43 8.46
CA LYS A 116 -14.50 -21.37 9.07
C LYS A 116 -14.12 -22.84 8.86
N ASN A 117 -13.51 -23.17 7.71
CA ASN A 117 -13.07 -24.53 7.38
C ASN A 117 -11.62 -24.48 6.90
N GLN A 118 -10.69 -25.09 7.63
CA GLN A 118 -9.30 -25.22 7.18
C GLN A 118 -9.23 -26.26 6.07
N THR A 119 -9.34 -25.82 4.81
CA THR A 119 -9.02 -26.67 3.66
C THR A 119 -7.51 -26.79 3.57
N SER A 120 -6.99 -27.99 3.27
CA SER A 120 -5.55 -28.32 3.18
C SER A 120 -4.79 -27.60 2.04
N GLU A 121 -5.39 -26.58 1.43
CA GLU A 121 -4.86 -25.88 0.28
C GLU A 121 -3.65 -25.03 0.69
N ARG A 122 -2.48 -25.37 0.15
CA ARG A 122 -1.20 -24.71 0.46
C ARG A 122 -1.03 -23.47 -0.42
N SER A 123 -1.88 -22.46 -0.25
CA SER A 123 -1.66 -21.16 -0.88
C SER A 123 -0.87 -20.25 0.07
N ARG A 124 0.32 -19.83 -0.36
CA ARG A 124 1.12 -18.82 0.34
C ARG A 124 1.10 -17.54 -0.50
N VAL A 125 0.72 -16.44 0.14
CA VAL A 125 0.75 -15.10 -0.48
C VAL A 125 2.18 -14.56 -0.51
N ARG A 126 2.46 -13.67 -1.47
CA ARG A 126 3.74 -12.97 -1.53
C ARG A 126 3.75 -11.85 -0.49
N SER A 127 4.67 -11.95 0.46
CA SER A 127 4.85 -10.94 1.52
C SER A 127 5.88 -9.88 1.11
N SER A 128 5.58 -8.63 1.41
CA SER A 128 6.51 -7.51 1.32
C SER A 128 7.42 -7.50 2.55
N ASN A 129 8.73 -7.37 2.31
CA ASN A 129 9.70 -7.21 3.39
C ASN A 129 9.61 -5.80 3.97
N GLN A 130 9.32 -5.71 5.27
CA GLN A 130 9.24 -4.43 5.98
C GLN A 130 10.54 -4.07 6.70
N LEU A 131 11.49 -5.01 6.76
CA LEU A 131 12.78 -4.83 7.40
C LEU A 131 13.87 -4.61 6.34
N PRO A 132 14.85 -3.73 6.61
CA PRO A 132 16.03 -3.64 5.78
C PRO A 132 16.82 -4.97 5.81
N ARG A 133 17.66 -5.16 4.79
CA ARG A 133 18.61 -6.29 4.77
C ARG A 133 19.55 -6.21 5.96
N SER A 134 20.06 -7.35 6.40
CA SER A 134 21.05 -7.35 7.48
C SER A 134 22.37 -6.72 7.01
N ASN A 135 23.17 -6.22 7.96
CA ASN A 135 24.49 -5.64 7.66
C ASN A 135 25.39 -6.63 6.91
N LYS A 136 25.30 -7.94 7.21
CA LYS A 136 26.06 -8.97 6.50
C LYS A 136 25.68 -9.03 5.01
N GLN A 137 24.38 -9.12 4.73
CA GLN A 137 23.88 -9.12 3.35
C GLN A 137 24.22 -7.82 2.62
N LEU A 138 24.11 -6.69 3.33
CA LEU A 138 24.47 -5.39 2.79
C LEU A 138 25.96 -5.35 2.44
N PHE A 139 26.84 -5.82 3.32
CA PHE A 139 28.27 -5.87 3.09
C PHE A 139 28.62 -6.72 1.86
N GLU A 140 28.05 -7.92 1.75
CA GLU A 140 28.23 -8.78 0.58
C GLU A 140 27.83 -8.05 -0.72
N LEU A 141 26.66 -7.40 -0.75
CA LEU A 141 26.20 -6.64 -1.92
C LEU A 141 27.11 -5.48 -2.27
N LEU A 142 27.61 -4.75 -1.27
CA LEU A 142 28.51 -3.62 -1.47
C LEU A 142 29.88 -4.07 -2.00
N CYS A 143 30.38 -5.24 -1.58
CA CYS A 143 31.62 -5.79 -2.11
C CYS A 143 31.55 -6.14 -3.60
N TYR A 144 30.36 -6.48 -4.11
CA TYR A 144 30.14 -6.75 -5.54
C TYR A 144 29.73 -5.49 -6.34
N ALA A 145 29.59 -4.33 -5.70
CA ALA A 145 29.24 -3.11 -6.40
C ALA A 145 30.46 -2.55 -7.17
N GLU A 146 30.23 -2.12 -8.41
CA GLU A 146 31.28 -1.61 -9.30
C GLU A 146 31.82 -0.23 -8.86
N SER A 147 31.07 0.51 -8.06
CA SER A 147 31.45 1.86 -7.62
C SER A 147 30.78 2.25 -6.31
N VAL A 148 31.32 3.29 -5.66
CA VAL A 148 30.75 3.91 -4.45
C VAL A 148 29.70 4.98 -4.78
N SER A 149 29.68 5.45 -6.04
CA SER A 149 28.92 6.57 -6.62
C SER A 149 28.17 7.51 -5.66
N PHE A 150 28.66 8.76 -5.64
CA PHE A 150 28.06 9.93 -4.98
C PHE A 150 26.96 10.57 -5.82
#